data_AF-A0A1E3KPU9-F1
#
_entry.id   AF-A0A1E3KPU9-F1
#
_cell.length_a   1.000
_cell.length_b   1.000
_cell.length_c   1.000
_cell.angle_alpha   90.00
_cell.angle_beta   90.00
_cell.angle_gamma   90.00
#
_symmetry.space_group_name_H-M   'P 1'
#
loop_
_entity.id
_entity.type
_entity.pdbx_description
1 polymer ?
#
loop_
_entity_poly.entity_id
_entity_poly.type
_entity_poly.pdbx_seq_one_letter_code
_entity_poly.pdbx_strand_id
1 'polypeptide(L)'
;MNEFATLDKAIELAQQGYAVYPLIENTKKPPKGVAGYQAATSDQNTIFAWFKKHPTYNLGLRLDLSDLLVVDIDMHDPTKNGRTSLAQLFKQGLILPNDTYIERTANEGVHYFLKYAGAKVRKIDVLARD
;
A
#
# COMPACT_ATOMS: atom_id res chain seq x y z
N MET A 1 -10.88 2.22 -19.87
CA MET A 1 -10.01 1.06 -20.17
C MET A 1 -9.49 0.35 -18.91
N ASN A 2 -10.13 0.47 -17.73
CA ASN A 2 -9.54 0.05 -16.45
C ASN A 2 -10.29 -1.05 -15.68
N GLU A 3 -11.42 -1.56 -16.17
CA GLU A 3 -12.27 -2.49 -15.39
C GLU A 3 -11.60 -3.84 -15.06
N PHE A 4 -10.59 -4.23 -15.83
CA PHE A 4 -9.85 -5.48 -15.61
C PHE A 4 -8.46 -5.28 -14.97
N ALA A 5 -7.88 -4.07 -15.07
CA ALA A 5 -6.52 -3.81 -14.59
C ALA A 5 -6.37 -4.05 -13.07
N THR A 6 -7.38 -3.67 -12.27
CA THR A 6 -7.35 -3.89 -10.81
C THR A 6 -7.52 -5.38 -10.46
N LEU A 7 -8.39 -6.09 -11.18
CA LEU A 7 -8.57 -7.54 -10.98
C LEU A 7 -7.29 -8.28 -11.35
N ASP A 8 -6.70 -7.98 -12.51
CA ASP A 8 -5.46 -8.62 -12.96
C ASP A 8 -4.34 -8.44 -11.93
N LYS A 9 -4.18 -7.22 -11.40
CA LYS A 9 -3.20 -6.95 -10.33
C LYS A 9 -3.55 -7.68 -9.02
N ALA A 10 -4.83 -7.77 -8.66
CA ALA A 10 -5.25 -8.51 -7.47
C ALA A 10 -4.93 -10.00 -7.58
N ILE A 11 -5.13 -10.60 -8.75
CA ILE A 11 -4.79 -12.01 -9.02
C ILE A 11 -3.28 -12.21 -9.05
N GLU A 12 -2.52 -11.32 -9.68
CA GLU A 12 -1.04 -11.34 -9.67
C GLU A 12 -0.50 -11.36 -8.23
N LEU A 13 -0.98 -10.45 -7.38
CA LEU A 13 -0.58 -10.37 -5.97
C LEU A 13 -1.00 -11.63 -5.19
N ALA A 14 -2.21 -12.13 -5.41
CA ALA A 14 -2.69 -13.34 -4.76
C ALA A 14 -1.86 -14.58 -5.13
N GLN A 15 -1.44 -14.70 -6.40
CA GLN A 15 -0.54 -15.77 -6.87
C GLN A 15 0.84 -15.69 -6.22
N GLN A 16 1.30 -14.49 -5.87
CA GLN A 16 2.53 -14.26 -5.10
C GLN A 16 2.36 -14.50 -3.58
N GLY A 17 1.16 -14.92 -3.13
CA GLY A 17 0.84 -15.19 -1.73
C GLY A 17 0.42 -13.97 -0.92
N TYR A 18 0.24 -12.81 -1.57
CA TYR A 18 -0.17 -11.59 -0.88
C TYR A 18 -1.68 -11.55 -0.64
N ALA A 19 -2.07 -11.17 0.57
CA ALA A 19 -3.47 -11.01 0.93
C ALA A 19 -3.99 -9.62 0.55
N VAL A 20 -5.09 -9.57 -0.22
CA VAL A 20 -5.71 -8.33 -0.72
C VAL A 20 -7.17 -8.23 -0.30
N TYR A 21 -7.72 -7.01 -0.32
CA TYR A 21 -9.12 -6.74 0.01
C TYR A 21 -9.69 -5.62 -0.87
N PRO A 22 -11.01 -5.59 -1.14
CA PRO A 22 -11.61 -4.59 -2.00
C PRO A 22 -11.87 -3.30 -1.24
N LEU A 23 -11.80 -2.19 -1.97
CA LEU A 23 -12.18 -0.85 -1.52
C LEU A 23 -13.20 -0.27 -2.50
N ILE A 24 -14.15 0.50 -1.99
CA ILE A 24 -15.10 1.23 -2.84
C ILE A 24 -14.30 2.24 -3.67
N GLU A 25 -14.61 2.30 -4.96
CA GLU A 25 -13.99 3.20 -5.94
C GLU A 25 -13.83 4.63 -5.39
N ASN A 26 -12.65 5.23 -5.59
CA ASN A 26 -12.30 6.58 -5.14
C ASN A 26 -12.46 6.81 -3.61
N THR A 27 -12.46 5.74 -2.81
CA THR A 27 -12.46 5.83 -1.36
C THR A 27 -11.40 4.93 -0.73
N LYS A 28 -11.17 5.12 0.57
CA LYS A 28 -10.41 4.20 1.44
C LYS A 28 -11.33 3.34 2.31
N LYS A 29 -12.58 3.11 1.90
CA LYS A 29 -13.59 2.37 2.67
C LYS A 29 -13.86 1.00 2.04
N PRO A 30 -14.01 -0.06 2.83
CA PRO A 30 -14.42 -1.35 2.29
C PRO A 30 -15.90 -1.36 1.90
N PRO A 31 -16.30 -2.24 0.97
CA PRO A 31 -17.70 -2.48 0.66
C PRO A 31 -18.51 -2.91 1.89
N LYS A 32 -19.81 -2.59 1.91
CA LYS A 32 -20.70 -3.02 2.99
C LYS A 32 -20.72 -4.55 3.10
N GLY A 33 -20.50 -5.06 4.31
CA GLY A 33 -20.45 -6.50 4.59
C GLY A 33 -19.06 -7.14 4.40
N VAL A 34 -18.07 -6.41 3.88
CA VAL A 34 -16.67 -6.83 3.88
C VAL A 34 -15.99 -6.23 5.10
N ALA A 35 -15.33 -7.05 5.92
CA ALA A 35 -14.64 -6.64 7.14
C ALA A 35 -13.30 -5.91 6.87
N GLY A 36 -13.25 -5.07 5.83
CA GLY A 36 -12.06 -4.35 5.40
C GLY A 36 -10.82 -5.22 5.33
N TYR A 37 -9.73 -4.72 5.91
CA TYR A 37 -8.44 -5.43 5.91
C TYR A 37 -8.52 -6.80 6.61
N GLN A 38 -9.49 -7.03 7.50
CA GLN A 38 -9.64 -8.32 8.19
C GLN A 38 -10.18 -9.40 7.26
N ALA A 39 -10.82 -9.02 6.16
CA ALA A 39 -11.27 -9.91 5.10
C ALA A 39 -10.22 -10.12 4.00
N ALA A 40 -8.98 -9.64 4.20
CA ALA A 40 -7.94 -9.78 3.20
C ALA A 40 -7.61 -11.25 2.94
N THR A 41 -7.46 -11.63 1.68
CA THR A 41 -7.28 -13.02 1.25
C THR A 41 -6.40 -13.11 0.01
N SER A 42 -5.78 -14.26 -0.20
CA SER A 42 -5.14 -14.67 -1.46
C SER A 42 -5.98 -15.71 -2.22
N ASP A 43 -7.17 -16.07 -1.74
CA ASP A 43 -8.09 -16.94 -2.46
C ASP A 43 -8.66 -16.24 -3.70
N GLN A 44 -8.24 -16.71 -4.86
CA GLN A 44 -8.62 -16.14 -6.15
C GLN A 44 -10.13 -16.19 -6.37
N ASN A 45 -10.83 -17.22 -5.88
CA ASN A 45 -12.29 -17.32 -6.07
C ASN A 45 -13.02 -16.19 -5.35
N THR A 46 -12.61 -15.89 -4.11
CA THR A 46 -13.14 -14.76 -3.34
C THR A 46 -12.83 -13.43 -4.04
N ILE A 47 -11.60 -13.24 -4.54
CA ILE A 47 -11.19 -12.03 -5.26
C ILE A 47 -12.02 -11.84 -6.53
N PHE A 48 -12.15 -12.88 -7.36
CA PHE A 48 -12.98 -12.86 -8.56
C PHE A 48 -14.43 -12.49 -8.24
N ALA A 49 -15.00 -13.01 -7.15
CA ALA A 49 -16.37 -12.69 -6.76
C ALA A 49 -16.56 -11.19 -6.44
N TRP A 50 -15.59 -10.54 -5.80
CA TRP A 50 -15.64 -9.10 -5.53
C TRP A 50 -15.66 -8.27 -6.82
N PHE A 51 -14.68 -8.50 -7.69
CA PHE A 51 -14.50 -7.70 -8.91
C PHE A 51 -15.49 -8.06 -10.02
N LYS A 52 -15.98 -9.29 -10.09
CA LYS A 52 -17.08 -9.66 -11.01
C LYS A 52 -18.35 -8.88 -10.71
N LYS A 53 -18.65 -8.66 -9.43
CA LYS A 53 -19.82 -7.88 -9.01
C LYS A 53 -19.58 -6.38 -9.13
N HIS A 54 -18.35 -5.94 -8.89
CA HIS A 54 -17.97 -4.53 -8.87
C HIS A 54 -16.58 -4.32 -9.52
N PRO A 55 -16.52 -4.20 -10.85
CA PRO A 55 -15.24 -4.10 -11.58
C PRO A 55 -14.42 -2.84 -11.26
N THR A 56 -15.07 -1.78 -10.76
CA THR A 56 -14.41 -0.50 -10.44
C THR A 56 -13.88 -0.40 -9.02
N TYR A 57 -13.97 -1.47 -8.21
CA TYR A 57 -13.39 -1.46 -6.87
C TYR A 57 -11.89 -1.17 -6.93
N ASN A 58 -11.42 -0.42 -5.95
CA ASN A 58 -10.01 -0.23 -5.68
C ASN A 58 -9.46 -1.44 -4.90
N LEU A 59 -8.14 -1.57 -4.87
CA LEU A 59 -7.45 -2.67 -4.21
C LEU A 59 -6.71 -2.20 -2.96
N GLY A 60 -6.88 -2.93 -1.86
CA GLY A 60 -6.06 -2.82 -0.66
C GLY A 60 -5.14 -4.02 -0.51
N LEU A 61 -3.92 -3.80 -0.03
CA LEU A 61 -2.93 -4.83 0.28
C LEU A 61 -2.77 -4.97 1.80
N ARG A 62 -2.76 -6.19 2.33
CA ARG A 62 -2.58 -6.46 3.76
C ARG A 62 -1.10 -6.66 4.09
N LEU A 63 -0.47 -5.58 4.52
CA LEU A 63 0.98 -5.52 4.72
C LEU A 63 1.51 -6.47 5.81
N ASP A 64 0.83 -6.56 6.95
CA ASP A 64 1.32 -7.31 8.11
C ASP A 64 1.22 -8.84 7.97
N LEU A 65 0.36 -9.35 7.07
CA LEU A 65 0.34 -10.77 6.70
C LEU A 65 1.41 -11.10 5.64
N SER A 66 2.03 -10.07 5.06
CA SER A 66 2.90 -10.18 3.89
C SER A 66 4.38 -9.91 4.22
N ASP A 67 4.69 -9.66 5.50
CA ASP A 67 5.97 -9.12 5.98
C ASP A 67 6.41 -7.90 5.17
N LEU A 68 5.47 -7.00 4.89
CA LEU A 68 5.71 -5.78 4.14
C LEU A 68 5.63 -4.55 5.04
N LEU A 69 6.51 -3.59 4.75
CA LEU A 69 6.45 -2.21 5.20
C LEU A 69 6.32 -1.33 3.97
N VAL A 70 5.42 -0.34 4.01
CA VAL A 70 5.35 0.71 2.99
C VAL A 70 5.86 2.00 3.57
N VAL A 71 6.86 2.60 2.93
CA VAL A 71 7.25 3.99 3.17
C VAL A 71 6.46 4.86 2.20
N ASP A 72 5.53 5.63 2.76
CA ASP A 72 4.64 6.52 2.01
C ASP A 72 5.22 7.95 1.99
N ILE A 73 5.73 8.36 0.84
CA ILE A 73 6.32 9.69 0.63
C ILE A 73 5.31 10.58 -0.07
N ASP A 74 4.37 11.08 0.70
CA ASP A 74 3.31 11.96 0.22
C ASP A 74 3.71 13.44 0.18
N MET A 75 3.10 14.17 -0.76
CA MET A 75 3.25 15.62 -0.94
C MET A 75 1.98 16.32 -0.47
N HIS A 76 1.80 16.49 0.85
CA HIS A 76 0.57 17.07 1.39
C HIS A 76 0.57 18.61 1.44
N ASP A 77 1.63 19.24 1.93
CA ASP A 77 1.72 20.70 2.16
C ASP A 77 3.20 21.14 2.29
N PRO A 78 3.59 22.39 1.98
CA PRO A 78 4.95 22.93 2.23
C PRO A 78 5.53 22.63 3.62
N THR A 79 4.71 22.51 4.66
CA THR A 79 5.13 22.23 6.05
C THR A 79 5.22 20.74 6.40
N LYS A 80 4.56 19.87 5.63
CA LYS A 80 4.52 18.41 5.81
C LYS A 80 4.76 17.72 4.47
N ASN A 81 5.98 17.90 3.96
CA ASN A 81 6.40 17.40 2.67
C ASN A 81 7.36 16.22 2.84
N GLY A 82 6.93 15.02 2.42
CA GLY A 82 7.74 13.81 2.52
C GLY A 82 9.07 13.91 1.76
N ARG A 83 9.16 14.68 0.67
CA ARG A 83 10.42 14.90 -0.06
C ARG A 83 11.42 15.70 0.76
N THR A 84 10.96 16.71 1.52
CA THR A 84 11.83 17.48 2.43
C THR A 84 12.36 16.60 3.55
N SER A 85 11.50 15.80 4.18
CA SER A 85 11.92 14.83 5.21
C SER A 85 12.91 13.80 4.65
N LEU A 86 12.64 13.25 3.45
CA LEU A 86 13.56 12.32 2.80
C LEU A 86 14.93 12.97 2.50
N ALA A 87 14.96 14.21 2.03
CA ALA A 87 16.20 14.94 1.80
C ALA A 87 17.00 15.20 3.10
N GLN A 88 16.33 15.43 4.22
CA GLN A 88 16.98 15.55 5.53
C GLN A 88 17.56 14.22 5.99
N LEU A 89 16.80 13.13 5.87
CA LEU A 89 17.28 11.77 6.17
C LEU A 89 18.50 11.41 5.31
N PHE A 90 18.47 11.76 4.02
CA PHE A 90 19.59 11.54 3.11
C PHE A 90 20.86 12.28 3.57
N LYS A 91 20.75 13.54 4.02
CA LYS A 91 21.88 14.30 4.59
C LYS A 91 22.46 13.67 5.85
N GLN A 92 21.67 12.87 6.57
CA GLN A 92 22.10 12.08 7.73
C GLN A 92 22.65 10.70 7.36
N GLY A 93 22.76 10.37 6.06
CA GLY A 93 23.21 9.07 5.57
C GLY A 93 22.14 7.98 5.60
N LEU A 94 20.86 8.32 5.82
CA LEU A 94 19.74 7.39 5.79
C LEU A 94 19.13 7.37 4.38
N ILE A 95 19.29 6.25 3.68
CA ILE A 95 18.93 6.10 2.28
C ILE A 95 17.91 4.97 2.14
N LEU A 96 16.87 5.19 1.34
CA LEU A 96 15.92 4.14 0.97
C LEU A 96 16.53 3.27 -0.15
N PRO A 97 16.33 1.94 -0.11
CA PRO A 97 16.79 1.06 -1.17
C PRO A 97 16.08 1.38 -2.50
N ASN A 98 16.80 1.25 -3.60
CA ASN A 98 16.27 1.44 -4.96
C ASN A 98 15.98 0.12 -5.68
N ASP A 99 16.38 -1.01 -5.11
CA ASP A 99 16.19 -2.37 -5.57
C ASP A 99 14.92 -2.99 -4.96
N THR A 100 13.83 -2.23 -5.01
CA THR A 100 12.53 -2.70 -4.51
C THR A 100 11.38 -2.24 -5.40
N TYR A 101 10.17 -2.77 -5.16
CA TYR A 101 8.98 -2.28 -5.84
C TYR A 101 8.64 -0.86 -5.38
N ILE A 102 8.57 0.05 -6.35
CA ILE A 102 8.32 1.47 -6.15
C ILE A 102 7.21 1.88 -7.11
N GLU A 103 6.20 2.58 -6.61
CA GLU A 103 5.11 3.12 -7.42
C GLU A 103 4.83 4.59 -7.12
N ARG A 104 4.29 5.30 -8.11
CA ARG A 104 3.83 6.67 -7.96
C ARG A 104 2.39 6.69 -7.45
N THR A 105 2.10 7.59 -6.52
CA THR A 105 0.74 7.80 -6.03
C THR A 105 -0.02 8.79 -6.91
N ALA A 106 -1.33 8.88 -6.75
CA ALA A 106 -2.17 9.81 -7.51
C ALA A 106 -1.81 11.30 -7.26
N ASN A 107 -1.16 11.60 -6.13
CA ASN A 107 -0.82 12.97 -5.70
C ASN A 107 0.69 13.24 -5.81
N GLU A 108 1.35 12.69 -6.83
CA GLU A 108 2.79 12.86 -7.11
C GLU A 108 3.76 12.37 -6.01
N GLY A 109 3.21 11.66 -5.02
CA GLY A 109 3.96 10.94 -4.00
C GLY A 109 4.54 9.63 -4.53
N VAL A 110 5.28 8.93 -3.68
CA VAL A 110 5.91 7.65 -4.00
C VAL A 110 5.77 6.67 -2.85
N HIS A 111 5.38 5.43 -3.14
CA HIS A 111 5.43 4.33 -2.19
C HIS A 111 6.66 3.46 -2.43
N TYR A 112 7.40 3.14 -1.38
CA TYR A 112 8.42 2.08 -1.38
C TYR A 112 7.89 0.90 -0.60
N PHE A 113 7.81 -0.27 -1.23
CA PHE A 113 7.44 -1.51 -0.56
C PHE A 113 8.70 -2.22 -0.13
N LEU A 114 8.83 -2.57 1.15
CA LEU A 114 10.03 -3.18 1.72
C LEU A 114 9.66 -4.45 2.47
N LYS A 115 10.55 -5.44 2.50
CA LYS A 115 10.40 -6.57 3.41
C LYS A 115 10.71 -6.12 4.84
N TYR A 116 9.83 -6.47 5.77
CA TYR A 116 9.96 -6.11 7.18
C TYR A 116 9.33 -7.16 8.07
N ALA A 117 10.17 -7.90 8.80
CA ALA A 117 9.77 -8.87 9.82
C ALA A 117 10.02 -8.35 11.25
N GLY A 118 10.17 -7.03 11.41
CA GLY A 118 10.44 -6.40 12.70
C GLY A 118 9.17 -6.19 13.55
N ALA A 119 9.36 -5.64 14.75
CA ALA A 119 8.26 -5.35 15.65
C ALA A 119 7.28 -4.32 15.06
N LYS A 120 5.98 -4.50 15.33
CA LYS A 120 4.97 -3.51 14.95
C LYS A 120 5.21 -2.23 15.73
N VAL A 121 5.35 -1.13 15.01
CA VAL A 121 5.58 0.21 15.56
C VAL A 121 4.47 1.15 15.12
N ARG A 122 4.18 2.17 15.93
CA ARG A 122 3.10 3.13 15.66
C ARG A 122 3.56 4.54 15.97
N LYS A 123 3.31 5.49 15.05
CA LYS A 123 3.64 6.92 15.19
C LYS A 123 5.11 7.16 15.57
N ILE A 124 6.04 6.69 14.74
CA ILE A 124 7.46 6.99 14.87
C ILE A 124 7.73 8.38 14.28
N ASP A 125 8.42 9.24 15.03
CA ASP A 125 9.11 10.39 14.47
C ASP A 125 10.48 9.92 13.96
N VAL A 126 10.67 9.95 12.65
CA VAL A 126 11.91 9.49 12.01
C VAL A 126 12.99 10.56 11.96
N LEU A 127 12.67 11.80 12.31
CA LEU A 127 13.58 12.95 12.28
C LEU A 127 14.10 13.33 13.67
N ALA A 128 13.33 13.04 14.72
CA ALA A 128 13.80 13.15 16.10
C ALA A 128 14.67 11.92 16.44
N ARG A 129 15.97 12.13 16.62
CA ARG A 129 16.82 11.17 17.34
C ARG A 129 16.99 11.66 18.77
N ASP A 130 17.01 10.72 19.71
CA ASP A 130 17.56 10.91 21.06
C ASP A 130 19.07 11.22 21.00
#